data_AF-A0A519K7Q5-F1
#
_entry.id   AF-A0A519K7Q5-F1
#
_cell.length_a   1.000
_cell.length_b   1.000
_cell.length_c   1.000
_cell.angle_alpha   90.00
_cell.angle_beta   90.00
_cell.angle_gamma   90.00
#
_symmetry.space_group_name_H-M   'P 1'
#
loop_
_entity.id
_entity.type
_entity.pdbx_description
1 polymer ?
#
loop_
_entity_poly.entity_id
_entity_poly.type
_entity_poly.pdbx_seq_one_letter_code
_entity_poly.pdbx_strand_id
1 'polypeptide(L)' 'MRKIIVLSMISLDGVLQAPGGPEEDKSNGFEYGGWTATYTDEIFNEALKKEL' A
#
# COMPACT_ATOMS: atom_id res chain seq x y z
N MET A 1 10.81 25.86 -6.43
CA MET A 1 9.63 24.96 -6.54
C MET A 1 9.60 24.07 -5.31
N ARG A 2 8.43 23.84 -4.71
CA ARG A 2 8.30 22.91 -3.56
C ARG A 2 8.21 21.47 -4.06
N LYS A 3 8.65 20.51 -3.23
CA LYS A 3 8.55 19.07 -3.53
C LYS A 3 7.19 18.54 -3.09
N ILE A 4 6.64 17.62 -3.88
CA ILE A 4 5.49 16.78 -3.49
C ILE A 4 6.06 15.40 -3.21
N ILE A 5 5.76 14.84 -2.04
CA ILE A 5 6.17 13.50 -1.62
C ILE A 5 4.90 12.65 -1.55
N VAL A 6 4.95 11.46 -2.15
CA VAL A 6 3.84 10.51 -2.18
C VAL A 6 4.35 9.19 -1.61
N LEU A 7 3.64 8.65 -0.63
CA LEU A 7 3.83 7.29 -0.16
C LEU A 7 2.80 6.40 -0.88
N SER A 8 3.27 5.34 -1.54
CA SER A 8 2.40 4.45 -2.33
C SER A 8 2.65 2.99 -1.97
N MET A 9 1.57 2.22 -1.91
CA MET A 9 1.62 0.75 -1.83
C MET A 9 1.36 0.22 -3.24
N ILE A 10 2.33 -0.53 -3.77
CA ILE A 10 2.26 -1.09 -5.12
C ILE A 10 2.66 -2.56 -5.09
N SER A 11 1.90 -3.42 -5.77
CA SER A 11 2.26 -4.81 -5.97
C SER A 11 3.41 -4.94 -6.99
N LEU A 12 4.05 -6.11 -7.06
CA LEU A 12 5.17 -6.35 -7.99
C LEU A 12 4.74 -6.27 -9.47
N ASP A 13 3.47 -6.59 -9.75
CA ASP A 13 2.84 -6.50 -11.07
C ASP A 13 2.14 -5.15 -11.35
N GLY A 14 2.27 -4.18 -10.42
CA GLY A 14 1.93 -2.77 -10.69
C GLY A 14 0.54 -2.31 -10.24
N VAL A 15 -0.16 -3.08 -9.41
CA VAL A 15 -1.44 -2.66 -8.81
C VAL A 15 -1.18 -1.66 -7.68
N LEU A 16 -1.79 -0.48 -7.78
CA LEU A 16 -1.71 0.58 -6.77
C LEU A 16 -3.04 0.69 -6.02
N GLN A 17 -3.01 0.48 -4.70
CA GLN A 17 -4.20 0.52 -3.84
C GLN A 17 -3.93 1.22 -2.51
N ALA A 18 -4.99 1.35 -1.71
CA ALA A 18 -4.95 1.93 -0.38
C ALA A 18 -4.17 1.00 0.60
N PRO A 19 -3.98 1.39 1.87
CA PRO A 19 -2.96 0.78 2.73
C PRO A 19 -3.38 -0.54 3.42
N GLY A 20 -4.53 -1.14 3.09
CA GLY A 20 -4.91 -2.48 3.55
C GLY A 20 -6.34 -2.66 4.05
N GLY A 21 -7.30 -1.85 3.61
CA GLY A 21 -8.71 -2.02 3.96
C GLY A 21 -9.31 -3.30 3.35
N PRO A 22 -10.05 -4.14 4.09
CA PRO A 22 -10.61 -5.40 3.55
C PRO A 22 -11.60 -5.20 2.39
N GLU A 23 -12.18 -3.99 2.31
CA GLU A 23 -13.12 -3.54 1.28
C GLU A 23 -12.42 -2.76 0.14
N GLU A 24 -11.09 -2.83 0.03
CA GLU A 24 -10.38 -2.31 -1.14
C GLU A 24 -10.87 -2.98 -2.43
N ASP A 25 -10.80 -2.22 -3.52
CA ASP A 25 -11.38 -2.60 -4.81
C ASP A 25 -10.79 -3.92 -5.32
N LYS A 26 -11.67 -4.87 -5.66
CA LYS A 26 -11.30 -6.19 -6.17
C LYS A 26 -11.52 -6.33 -7.68
N SER A 27 -11.89 -5.22 -8.34
CA SER A 27 -12.22 -5.21 -9.76
C SER A 27 -10.98 -5.34 -10.65
N ASN A 28 -11.19 -5.55 -11.95
CA ASN A 28 -10.14 -5.56 -12.98
C ASN A 28 -9.03 -6.60 -12.79
N GLY A 29 -9.33 -7.72 -12.11
CA GLY A 29 -8.45 -8.89 -12.04
C GLY A 29 -7.51 -8.93 -10.83
N PHE A 30 -7.66 -8.02 -9.87
CA PHE A 30 -6.95 -8.07 -8.60
C PHE A 30 -7.91 -8.42 -7.45
N GLU A 31 -7.98 -9.68 -7.04
CA GLU A 31 -9.03 -10.15 -6.12
C GLU A 31 -8.71 -9.95 -4.62
N TYR A 32 -7.55 -9.34 -4.32
CA TYR A 32 -6.98 -9.28 -2.96
C TYR A 32 -7.26 -7.93 -2.27
N GLY A 33 -8.51 -7.67 -1.88
CA GLY A 33 -8.81 -6.50 -1.04
C GLY A 33 -8.11 -6.59 0.31
N GLY A 34 -7.44 -5.51 0.73
CA GLY A 34 -6.66 -5.47 1.96
C GLY A 34 -5.35 -6.24 1.88
N TRP A 35 -4.84 -6.50 0.67
CA TRP A 35 -3.67 -7.34 0.43
C TRP A 35 -2.43 -6.97 1.25
N THR A 36 -2.22 -5.68 1.55
CA THR A 36 -1.07 -5.22 2.34
C THR A 36 -1.16 -5.63 3.82
N ALA A 37 -2.36 -5.85 4.36
CA ALA A 37 -2.57 -6.08 5.79
C ALA A 37 -1.79 -7.29 6.32
N THR A 38 -1.68 -8.36 5.52
CA THR A 38 -0.94 -9.58 5.85
C THR A 38 0.58 -9.43 5.74
N TYR A 39 1.07 -8.35 5.15
CA TYR A 39 2.51 -8.05 4.98
C TYR A 39 3.00 -6.96 5.93
N THR A 40 2.17 -6.55 6.90
CA THR A 40 2.59 -5.59 7.92
C THR A 40 3.51 -6.28 8.94
N ASP A 41 4.74 -5.80 9.04
CA ASP A 41 5.74 -6.25 10.02
C ASP A 41 6.45 -5.05 10.68
N GLU A 42 7.41 -5.32 11.55
CA GLU A 42 8.15 -4.27 12.25
C GLU A 42 8.92 -3.36 11.28
N ILE A 43 9.57 -3.94 10.26
CA ILE A 43 10.36 -3.22 9.26
C ILE A 43 9.46 -2.29 8.44
N PHE A 44 8.30 -2.78 8.01
CA PHE A 44 7.28 -1.99 7.32
C PHE A 44 6.83 -0.79 8.16
N ASN A 45 6.54 -1.03 9.43
CA ASN A 45 6.09 0.02 10.35
C ASN A 45 7.17 1.08 10.62
N GLU A 46 8.44 0.69 10.74
CA GLU A 46 9.56 1.61 10.88
C GLU A 46 9.76 2.47 9.62
N ALA A 47 9.68 1.85 8.44
CA ALA A 47 9.78 2.56 7.17
C ALA A 47 8.64 3.58 7.01
N LEU A 48 7.41 3.19 7.33
CA LEU A 48 6.24 4.07 7.29
C LEU A 48 6.40 5.29 8.21
N LYS A 49 6.87 5.08 9.44
CA LYS A 49 7.10 6.16 10.43
C LYS A 49 8.16 7.17 9.99
N LYS A 50 9.12 6.77 9.15
CA LYS A 50 10.18 7.66 8.67
C LYS A 50 9.67 8.65 7.61
N GLU A 51 8.66 8.25 6.85
CA GLU A 51 8.13 9.00 5.71
C GLU A 51 6.86 9.81 6.06
N LEU A 52 6.25 9.56 7.23
CA LEU A 52 5.16 10.35 7.82
C LEU A 52 5.69 11.42 8.80
#